data_AF-A0A5S9LYP2-F1
#
_entry.id   AF-A0A5S9LYP2-F1
#
_cell.length_a   1.000
_cell.length_b   1.000
_cell.length_c   1.000
_cell.angle_alpha   90.00
_cell.angle_beta   90.00
_cell.angle_gamma   90.00
#
_symmetry.space_group_name_H-M   'P 1'
#
loop_
_entity.id
_entity.type
_entity.pdbx_description
1 polymer ?
#
loop_
_entity_poly.entity_id
_entity_poly.type
_entity_poly.pdbx_seq_one_letter_code
_entity_poly.pdbx_strand_id
1 'polypeptide(L)'
;MGRQRGAGLGGGHDEREQTLNQLLVEMDGFSANEGIIIIAATNRADILDPALLRPGRFDRQITVDRPDVIGREEVLKVHAKNKPLDESVN
;
A
#
# COMPACT_ATOMS: atom_id res chain seq x y z
N MET A 1 10.99 0.73 -2.71
CA MET A 1 10.89 0.78 -4.18
C MET A 1 9.95 1.92 -4.52
N GLY A 2 10.38 2.92 -5.30
CA GLY A 2 9.59 4.13 -5.59
C GLY A 2 9.81 5.29 -4.62
N ARG A 3 11.04 5.81 -4.49
CA ARG A 3 11.35 7.03 -3.71
C ARG A 3 11.95 8.09 -4.64
N GLN A 4 11.52 9.34 -4.49
CA GLN A 4 12.01 10.48 -5.28
C GLN A 4 13.48 10.85 -4.95
N ARG A 5 14.23 11.22 -6.01
CA ARG A 5 15.69 11.34 -6.13
C ARG A 5 16.36 12.38 -5.21
N GLY A 6 17.64 12.15 -4.92
CA GLY A 6 18.67 13.16 -4.64
C GLY A 6 19.84 12.97 -5.61
N ALA A 7 20.38 14.07 -6.15
CA ALA A 7 21.42 14.07 -7.17
C ALA A 7 22.74 13.43 -6.69
N GLY A 8 23.13 12.31 -7.28
CA GLY A 8 24.41 11.64 -7.03
C GLY A 8 24.72 10.64 -8.15
N LEU A 9 25.75 10.93 -8.94
CA LEU A 9 26.28 10.08 -9.99
C LEU A 9 26.85 8.78 -9.38
N GLY A 10 26.20 7.64 -9.61
CA GLY A 10 26.69 6.33 -9.16
C GLY A 10 25.79 5.19 -9.62
N GLY A 11 26.24 4.42 -10.63
CA GLY A 11 25.49 3.42 -11.40
C GLY A 11 25.05 2.15 -10.68
N GLY A 12 24.34 2.28 -9.57
CA GLY A 12 23.59 1.19 -8.91
C GLY A 12 22.06 1.41 -8.86
N HIS A 13 21.58 2.46 -9.55
CA HIS A 13 20.19 2.89 -9.56
C HIS A 13 19.37 2.34 -10.73
N ASP A 14 20.03 1.87 -11.79
CA ASP A 14 19.39 1.55 -13.07
C ASP A 14 18.45 0.34 -12.97
N GLU A 15 18.82 -0.72 -12.26
CA GLU A 15 17.99 -1.93 -12.14
C GLU A 15 16.70 -1.69 -11.37
N ARG A 16 16.73 -0.82 -10.34
CA ARG A 16 15.56 -0.49 -9.52
C ARG A 16 14.57 0.39 -10.28
N GLU A 17 15.08 1.39 -11.01
CA GLU A 17 14.24 2.22 -11.88
C GLU A 17 13.72 1.41 -13.07
N GLN A 18 14.52 0.52 -13.65
CA GLN A 18 14.10 -0.38 -14.73
C GLN A 18 13.01 -1.35 -14.28
N THR A 19 13.14 -1.95 -13.10
CA THR A 19 12.12 -2.85 -12.55
C THR A 19 10.82 -2.10 -12.24
N LEU A 20 10.90 -0.87 -11.73
CA LEU A 20 9.72 -0.04 -11.47
C LEU A 20 9.02 0.35 -12.76
N ASN A 21 9.76 0.81 -13.77
CA ASN A 21 9.19 1.19 -15.06
C ASN A 21 8.59 -0.02 -15.77
N GLN A 22 9.20 -1.20 -15.68
CA GLN A 22 8.61 -2.42 -16.22
C GLN A 22 7.27 -2.73 -15.56
N LEU A 23 7.21 -2.67 -14.22
CA LEU A 23 5.95 -2.86 -13.49
C LEU A 23 4.87 -1.87 -13.96
N LEU A 24 5.23 -0.61 -14.18
CA LEU A 24 4.31 0.42 -14.67
C LEU A 24 3.81 0.14 -16.08
N VAL A 25 4.67 -0.37 -16.97
CA VAL A 25 4.29 -0.76 -18.34
C VAL A 25 3.32 -1.94 -18.33
N GLU A 26 3.56 -2.94 -17.48
CA GLU A 26 2.65 -4.08 -17.34
C GLU A 26 1.31 -3.67 -16.70
N MET A 27 1.32 -2.70 -15.77
CA MET A 27 0.10 -2.14 -15.16
C MET A 27 -0.76 -1.39 -16.16
N ASP A 28 -0.15 -0.63 -17.07
CA ASP A 28 -0.89 0.09 -18.13
C ASP A 28 -1.38 -0.88 -19.22
N GLY A 29 -0.67 -2.00 -19.42
CA GLY A 29 -1.01 -3.05 -20.40
C GLY A 29 -0.96 -2.56 -21.86
N PHE A 30 -1.09 -3.50 -22.81
CA PHE A 30 -1.29 -3.18 -24.24
C PHE A 30 -2.77 -3.12 -24.64
N SER A 31 -3.66 -3.61 -23.78
CA SER A 31 -5.12 -3.71 -23.95
C SER A 31 -5.78 -3.55 -22.58
N ALA A 32 -7.05 -3.13 -22.52
CA ALA A 32 -7.76 -2.98 -21.25
C ALA A 32 -7.61 -4.27 -20.41
N ASN A 33 -7.08 -4.15 -19.20
CA ASN A 33 -6.86 -5.23 -18.24
C ASN A 33 -8.21 -5.79 -17.74
N GLU A 34 -9.02 -6.36 -18.63
CA GLU A 34 -10.33 -6.92 -18.30
C GLU A 34 -10.15 -8.11 -17.34
N GLY A 35 -10.63 -7.94 -16.10
CA GLY A 35 -10.67 -8.99 -15.08
C GLY A 35 -9.51 -9.02 -14.09
N ILE A 36 -8.53 -8.10 -14.16
CA ILE A 36 -7.45 -8.00 -13.18
C ILE A 36 -7.70 -6.84 -12.21
N ILE A 37 -7.65 -7.11 -10.91
CA ILE A 37 -7.72 -6.09 -9.85
C ILE A 37 -6.38 -6.06 -9.13
N ILE A 38 -5.75 -4.88 -9.08
CA ILE A 38 -4.47 -4.67 -8.41
C ILE A 38 -4.72 -3.97 -7.07
N ILE A 39 -4.20 -4.54 -5.99
CA ILE A 39 -4.24 -3.95 -4.64
C ILE A 39 -2.81 -3.81 -4.13
N ALA A 40 -2.47 -2.63 -3.64
CA ALA A 40 -1.19 -2.34 -2.99
C ALA A 40 -1.39 -1.68 -1.62
N ALA A 41 -0.43 -1.86 -0.72
CA ALA A 41 -0.43 -1.25 0.60
C ALA A 41 0.92 -0.57 0.84
N THR A 42 0.89 0.64 1.42
CA THR A 42 2.09 1.36 1.86
C THR A 42 1.82 2.08 3.16
N ASN A 43 2.82 2.12 4.04
CA ASN A 43 2.82 2.98 5.23
C ASN A 43 3.48 4.34 4.96
N ARG A 44 3.92 4.57 3.71
CA ARG A 44 4.66 5.76 3.29
C ARG A 44 4.19 6.23 1.91
N ALA A 45 2.97 6.73 1.85
CA ALA A 45 2.41 7.31 0.63
C ALA A 45 3.15 8.59 0.20
N ASP A 46 3.77 9.29 1.16
CA ASP A 46 4.49 10.55 1.00
C ASP A 46 5.68 10.49 0.05
N ILE A 47 6.32 9.33 -0.07
CA ILE A 47 7.52 9.16 -0.90
C ILE A 47 7.26 8.39 -2.20
N LEU A 48 6.02 7.97 -2.47
CA LEU A 48 5.71 7.21 -3.67
C LEU A 48 6.03 8.01 -4.94
N ASP A 49 6.44 7.29 -5.99
CA ASP A 49 6.57 7.89 -7.31
C ASP A 49 5.19 8.37 -7.80
N PRO A 50 5.02 9.67 -8.15
CA PRO A 50 3.75 10.20 -8.64
C PRO A 50 3.21 9.47 -9.88
N ALA A 51 4.08 8.80 -10.65
CA ALA A 51 3.69 8.00 -11.78
C ALA A 51 2.76 6.84 -11.39
N LEU A 52 2.91 6.26 -10.19
CA LEU A 52 2.07 5.17 -9.69
C LEU A 52 0.62 5.61 -9.41
N LEU A 53 0.41 6.90 -9.15
CA LEU A 53 -0.88 7.48 -8.72
C LEU A 53 -1.68 8.10 -9.88
N ARG A 54 -1.20 7.96 -11.13
CA ARG A 54 -1.90 8.48 -12.30
C ARG A 54 -3.15 7.65 -12.61
N PRO A 55 -4.18 8.25 -13.22
CA PRO A 55 -5.37 7.51 -13.66
C PRO A 55 -4.99 6.29 -14.50
N GLY A 56 -5.62 5.14 -14.22
CA GLY A 56 -5.32 3.84 -14.87
C GLY A 56 -4.34 2.94 -14.10
N ARG A 57 -3.69 3.45 -13.04
CA ARG A 57 -2.79 2.68 -12.15
C ARG A 57 -3.42 2.53 -10.76
N PHE A 58 -2.79 3.05 -9.70
CA PHE A 58 -3.42 3.13 -8.38
C PHE A 58 -4.32 4.37 -8.29
N ASP A 59 -5.43 4.31 -9.03
CA ASP A 59 -6.43 5.37 -9.14
C ASP A 59 -7.22 5.59 -7.84
N ARG A 60 -7.51 4.51 -7.09
CA ARG A 60 -8.21 4.55 -5.81
C ARG A 60 -7.25 4.44 -4.64
N GLN A 61 -7.32 5.42 -3.75
CA GLN A 61 -6.57 5.44 -2.50
C GLN A 61 -7.54 5.34 -1.32
N ILE A 62 -7.31 4.37 -0.45
CA ILE A 62 -8.08 4.17 0.78
C ILE A 62 -7.13 4.33 1.95
N THR A 63 -7.29 5.42 2.71
CA THR A 63 -6.52 5.64 3.93
C THR A 63 -7.11 4.82 5.07
N VAL A 64 -6.25 4.08 5.77
CA VAL A 64 -6.62 3.33 6.97
C VAL A 64 -6.12 4.11 8.18
N ASP A 65 -7.04 4.79 8.85
CA ASP A 65 -6.74 5.55 10.06
C ASP A 65 -6.66 4.64 11.29
N ARG A 66 -6.12 5.19 12.38
CA ARG A 66 -6.09 4.49 13.66
C ARG A 66 -7.54 4.34 14.16
N PRO A 67 -7.90 3.18 14.73
CA PRO A 67 -9.23 2.97 15.25
C PRO A 67 -9.52 3.94 16.40
N ASP A 68 -10.75 4.46 16.41
CA ASP A 68 -11.29 5.25 17.50
C ASP A 68 -11.59 4.36 18.73
N VAL A 69 -12.22 4.91 19.75
CA VAL A 69 -12.51 4.16 21.00
C VAL A 69 -13.37 2.94 20.68
N ILE A 70 -14.43 3.13 19.89
CA ILE A 70 -15.37 2.07 19.52
C ILE A 70 -14.66 1.02 18.66
N GLY A 71 -13.92 1.45 17.63
CA GLY A 71 -13.16 0.54 16.77
C GLY A 71 -12.12 -0.27 17.53
N ARG A 72 -11.45 0.30 18.54
CA ARG A 72 -10.51 -0.46 19.39
C ARG A 72 -11.22 -1.52 20.22
N GLU A 73 -12.39 -1.19 20.77
CA GLU A 73 -13.20 -2.14 21.52
C GLU A 73 -13.64 -3.31 20.63
N GLU A 74 -14.10 -3.04 19.42
CA GLU A 74 -14.49 -4.09 18.46
C GLU A 74 -13.31 -4.96 18.03
N VAL A 75 -12.16 -4.36 17.74
CA VAL A 75 -10.91 -5.11 17.46
C VAL A 75 -10.54 -6.01 18.64
N LEU A 76 -10.63 -5.49 19.86
CA LEU A 76 -10.35 -6.27 21.07
C LEU A 76 -11.34 -7.43 21.24
N LYS A 77 -12.65 -7.19 21.07
CA LYS A 77 -13.70 -8.22 21.13
C LYS A 77 -13.43 -9.36 20.14
N VAL A 78 -13.06 -9.04 18.89
CA VAL A 78 -12.72 -10.06 17.88
C VAL A 78 -11.52 -10.90 18.32
N HIS A 79 -10.48 -10.27 18.84
CA HIS A 79 -9.25 -10.98 19.25
C HIS A 79 -9.34 -11.67 20.62
N ALA A 80 -10.31 -11.30 21.45
CA ALA A 80 -10.63 -11.93 22.72
C ALA A 80 -11.63 -13.09 22.59
N LYS A 81 -12.34 -13.18 21.46
CA LYS A 81 -13.30 -14.24 21.18
C LYS A 81 -12.64 -15.62 21.37
N ASN A 82 -13.11 -16.37 22.37
CA ASN A 82 -12.63 -17.70 22.80
C ASN A 82 -11.31 -17.73 23.60
N LYS A 83 -10.90 -16.61 24.20
CA LYS A 83 -9.79 -16.61 25.17
C LYS A 83 -10.35 -16.54 26.58
N PRO A 84 -9.75 -17.26 27.55
CA PRO A 84 -10.10 -17.09 28.95
C PRO A 84 -9.75 -15.66 29.36
N LEU A 85 -10.77 -14.90 29.75
CA LEU A 85 -10.62 -13.60 30.40
C LEU A 85 -10.86 -13.81 31.89
N ASP A 86 -10.10 -13.11 32.71
CA ASP A 86 -10.33 -13.06 34.15
C ASP A 86 -11.65 -12.32 34.43
N GLU A 87 -12.37 -12.69 35.49
CA GLU A 87 -13.65 -12.07 35.85
C GLU A 87 -13.53 -10.57 36.16
N SER A 88 -12.31 -10.09 36.47
CA SER A 88 -12.02 -8.67 36.70
C SER A 88 -11.85 -7.85 35.42
N VAL A 89 -11.80 -8.49 34.24
CA VAL A 89 -11.62 -7.82 32.95
C VAL A 89 -12.99 -7.57 32.30
N ASN A 90 -13.35 -6.29 32.21
CA ASN A 90 -14.56 -5.81 31.53
C ASN A 90 -14.33 -5.58 30.04
#